data_AF-A0A7C6DZQ9-F1
#
_entry.id   AF-A0A7C6DZQ9-F1
#
_cell.length_a   1.000
_cell.length_b   1.000
_cell.length_c   1.000
_cell.angle_alpha   90.00
_cell.angle_beta   90.00
_cell.angle_gamma   90.00
#
_symmetry.space_group_name_H-M   'P 1'
#
loop_
_entity.id
_entity.type
_entity.pdbx_description
1 polymer ?
#
loop_
_entity_poly.entity_id
_entity_poly.type
_entity_poly.pdbx_seq_one_letter_code
_entity_poly.pdbx_strand_id
1 'polypeptide(L)'
;MSRSRFKPETQMYWIRVALGALIGALHAFFWRPPLSIITSFSTVVSIYLLTYYFFRKIYEGKLEDEKASWKEGVGSFFLAWLFSWFLLYNTLFPSA
;
A
#
# COMPACT_ATOMS: atom_id res chain seq x y z
N MET A 1 12.09 -26.13 3.20
CA MET A 1 11.88 -24.78 2.63
C MET A 1 10.73 -24.85 1.64
N SER A 2 9.56 -24.32 2.01
CA SER A 2 8.41 -24.22 1.11
C SER A 2 8.77 -23.32 -0.07
N ARG A 3 8.91 -23.87 -1.28
CA ARG A 3 9.02 -23.07 -2.52
C ARG A 3 7.71 -22.30 -2.67
N SER A 4 7.71 -20.99 -2.37
CA SER A 4 6.57 -20.16 -2.72
C SER A 4 6.35 -20.28 -4.22
N ARG A 5 5.13 -20.63 -4.62
CA ARG A 5 4.76 -20.83 -6.04
C ARG A 5 4.90 -19.55 -6.87
N PHE A 6 4.97 -18.40 -6.20
CA PHE A 6 5.02 -17.07 -6.79
C PHE A 6 6.43 -16.50 -6.74
N LYS A 7 6.79 -15.80 -7.83
CA LYS A 7 8.01 -14.99 -7.89
C LYS A 7 8.00 -13.94 -6.77
N PRO A 8 9.15 -13.62 -6.16
CA PRO A 8 9.26 -12.59 -5.12
C PRO A 8 8.61 -11.25 -5.49
N GLU A 9 8.74 -10.83 -6.75
CA GLU A 9 8.16 -9.61 -7.31
C GLU A 9 6.63 -9.65 -7.25
N THR A 10 6.02 -10.77 -7.63
CA THR A 10 4.58 -10.98 -7.53
C THR A 10 4.10 -10.94 -6.08
N GLN A 11 4.88 -11.47 -5.14
CA GLN A 11 4.56 -11.39 -3.72
C GLN A 11 4.61 -9.94 -3.21
N MET A 12 5.66 -9.19 -3.56
CA MET A 12 5.78 -7.77 -3.21
C MET A 12 4.61 -6.95 -3.76
N TYR A 13 4.20 -7.21 -5.00
CA TYR A 13 3.05 -6.57 -5.63
C TYR A 13 1.78 -6.78 -4.81
N TRP A 14 1.41 -8.03 -4.51
CA TRP A 14 0.16 -8.33 -3.81
C TRP A 14 0.15 -7.86 -2.36
N ILE A 15 1.30 -7.91 -1.68
CA ILE A 15 1.43 -7.33 -0.33
C ILE A 15 1.18 -5.83 -0.37
N ARG A 16 1.72 -5.12 -1.38
CA ARG A 16 1.46 -3.69 -1.59
C ARG A 16 0.00 -3.39 -1.88
N VAL A 17 -0.68 -4.19 -2.71
CA VAL A 17 -2.13 -4.05 -2.94
C VAL A 17 -2.90 -4.19 -1.64
N ALA A 18 -2.66 -5.27 -0.89
CA ALA A 18 -3.35 -5.54 0.37
C ALA A 18 -3.10 -4.43 1.40
N LEU A 19 -1.86 -3.95 1.50
CA LEU A 19 -1.50 -2.88 2.43
C LEU A 19 -2.13 -1.54 2.03
N GLY A 20 -2.12 -1.19 0.74
CA GLY A 20 -2.79 0.00 0.23
C GLY A 20 -4.28 -0.04 0.56
N ALA A 21 -4.96 -1.15 0.26
CA ALA A 21 -6.37 -1.35 0.58
C ALA A 21 -6.67 -1.23 2.09
N LEU A 22 -5.83 -1.82 2.94
CA LEU A 22 -5.95 -1.73 4.40
C LEU A 22 -5.81 -0.29 4.90
N ILE A 23 -4.80 0.45 4.42
CA ILE A 23 -4.60 1.86 4.79
C ILE A 23 -5.77 2.72 4.28
N GLY A 24 -6.33 2.39 3.11
CA GLY A 24 -7.50 3.07 2.57
C GLY A 24 -8.72 2.88 3.45
N ALA A 25 -8.95 1.65 3.92
CA ALA A 25 -10.01 1.36 4.89
C ALA A 25 -9.80 2.12 6.19
N LEU A 26 -8.58 2.11 6.76
CA LEU A 26 -8.27 2.89 7.96
C LEU A 26 -8.55 4.38 7.74
N HIS A 27 -8.13 4.96 6.62
CA HIS A 27 -8.46 6.35 6.30
C HIS A 27 -9.97 6.57 6.21
N ALA A 28 -10.74 5.67 5.60
CA ALA A 28 -12.19 5.81 5.55
C ALA A 28 -12.84 5.89 6.93
N PHE A 29 -12.39 5.09 7.90
CA PHE A 29 -12.96 5.10 9.27
C PHE A 29 -12.48 6.26 10.14
N PHE A 30 -11.22 6.67 9.98
CA PHE A 30 -10.59 7.68 10.84
C PHE A 30 -10.60 9.09 10.24
N TRP A 31 -10.98 9.24 8.97
CA TRP A 31 -11.07 10.55 8.33
C TRP A 31 -12.13 11.42 9.02
N ARG A 32 -11.66 12.47 9.69
CA ARG A 32 -12.48 13.48 10.33
C ARG A 32 -11.88 14.85 10.11
N PRO A 33 -12.67 15.89 9.78
CA PRO A 33 -12.19 17.27 9.86
C PRO A 33 -11.59 17.52 11.25
N PRO A 34 -10.39 18.13 11.37
CA PRO A 34 -9.66 18.91 10.36
C PRO A 34 -8.53 18.15 9.62
N LEU A 35 -8.55 16.81 9.55
CA LEU A 35 -7.53 16.06 8.80
C LEU A 35 -7.48 16.53 7.34
N SER A 36 -6.29 16.92 6.89
CA SER A 36 -6.06 17.42 5.54
C SER A 36 -5.66 16.27 4.61
N ILE A 37 -6.05 16.38 3.34
CA ILE A 37 -5.62 15.43 2.29
C ILE A 37 -4.09 15.34 2.25
N ILE A 38 -3.40 16.45 2.52
CA ILE A 38 -1.94 16.51 2.56
C ILE A 38 -1.39 15.63 3.69
N THR A 39 -2.02 15.63 4.86
CA THR A 39 -1.59 14.80 6.00
C THR A 39 -1.82 13.31 5.74
N SER A 40 -2.91 12.93 5.08
CA SER A 40 -3.16 11.55 4.66
C SER A 40 -2.18 11.10 3.59
N PHE A 41 -1.90 11.97 2.62
CA PHE A 41 -0.92 11.70 1.58
C PHE A 41 0.49 11.53 2.14
N SER A 42 0.91 12.41 3.06
CA SER A 42 2.20 12.28 3.74
C SER A 42 2.30 10.95 4.50
N THR A 43 1.25 10.58 5.24
CA THR A 43 1.19 9.32 5.99
C THR A 43 1.34 8.09 5.09
N VAL A 44 0.59 8.04 3.98
CA VAL A 44 0.63 6.88 3.08
C VAL A 44 1.98 6.78 2.35
N VAL A 45 2.61 7.91 2.01
CA VAL A 45 3.97 7.94 1.47
C VAL A 45 4.99 7.44 2.50
N SER A 46 4.89 7.86 3.76
CA SER A 46 5.77 7.36 4.83
C SER A 46 5.65 5.84 4.99
N ILE A 47 4.43 5.30 4.97
CA ILE A 47 4.22 3.85 5.03
C ILE A 47 4.80 3.16 3.79
N TYR A 48 4.62 3.73 2.61
CA TYR A 48 5.22 3.22 1.39
C TYR A 48 6.75 3.11 1.51
N LEU A 49 7.41 4.17 1.99
CA LEU A 49 8.86 4.18 2.20
C LEU A 49 9.29 3.09 3.20
N LEU A 50 8.54 2.90 4.30
CA LEU A 50 8.80 1.82 5.24
C LEU A 50 8.73 0.45 4.55
N THR A 51 7.72 0.21 3.71
CA THR A 51 7.61 -1.06 2.98
C THR A 51 8.80 -1.31 2.05
N TYR A 52 9.31 -0.25 1.41
CA TYR A 52 10.51 -0.34 0.59
C TYR A 52 11.72 -0.80 1.41
N TYR A 53 11.97 -0.21 2.59
CA TYR A 53 13.07 -0.62 3.46
C TYR A 53 12.93 -2.08 3.91
N PHE A 54 11.72 -2.51 4.31
CA PHE A 54 11.48 -3.90 4.70
C PHE A 54 11.69 -4.87 3.53
N PHE A 55 11.14 -4.57 2.35
CA PHE A 55 11.28 -5.44 1.19
C PHE A 55 12.71 -5.53 0.70
N ARG A 56 13.44 -4.41 0.69
CA ARG A 56 14.86 -4.41 0.35
C ARG A 56 15.65 -5.36 1.25
N LYS A 57 15.36 -5.38 2.55
CA LYS A 57 16.04 -6.28 3.52
C LYS A 57 15.59 -7.73 3.41
N ILE A 58 14.31 -8.00 3.17
CA ILE A 58 13.76 -9.37 3.12
C ILE A 58 14.16 -10.10 1.83
N TYR A 59 14.19 -9.37 0.71
CA TYR A 59 14.43 -9.89 -0.63
C TYR A 59 15.83 -9.55 -1.17
N GLU A 60 16.75 -9.11 -0.31
CA GLU A 60 18.15 -8.87 -0.66
C GLU A 60 18.77 -10.13 -1.28
N GLY A 61 19.40 -9.99 -2.46
CA GLY A 61 20.00 -11.10 -3.20
C GLY A 61 19.00 -12.12 -3.77
N LYS A 62 17.68 -11.87 -3.71
CA LYS A 62 16.62 -12.77 -4.20
C LYS A 62 15.82 -12.21 -5.37
N LEU A 63 16.03 -10.96 -5.74
CA LEU A 63 15.32 -10.28 -6.82
C LEU A 63 16.10 -10.38 -8.13
N GLU A 64 15.38 -10.52 -9.24
CA GLU A 64 15.98 -10.45 -10.59
C GLU A 64 16.49 -9.02 -10.89
N ASP A 65 15.78 -7.99 -10.40
CA ASP A 65 16.19 -6.58 -10.43
C ASP A 65 16.10 -5.99 -9.01
N GLU A 66 17.22 -5.50 -8.46
CA GLU A 66 17.23 -4.86 -7.13
C GLU A 66 16.31 -3.64 -7.07
N LYS A 67 16.09 -2.95 -8.20
CA LYS A 67 15.15 -1.81 -8.29
C LYS A 67 13.69 -2.25 -8.23
N ALA A 68 13.37 -3.54 -8.36
CA ALA A 68 12.02 -4.05 -8.21
C ALA A 68 11.47 -3.76 -6.81
N SER A 69 12.32 -3.81 -5.77
CA SER A 69 11.93 -3.43 -4.40
C SER A 69 11.36 -2.00 -4.31
N TRP A 70 11.84 -1.08 -5.15
CA TRP A 70 11.34 0.30 -5.22
C TRP A 70 10.16 0.48 -6.17
N LYS A 71 10.12 -0.23 -7.31
CA LYS A 71 9.15 0.06 -8.38
C LYS A 71 7.92 -0.84 -8.35
N GLU A 72 8.07 -2.10 -7.94
CA GLU A 72 7.07 -3.14 -8.14
C GLU A 72 5.83 -2.89 -7.28
N GLY A 73 4.67 -2.63 -7.90
CA GLY A 73 3.45 -2.36 -7.15
C GLY A 73 3.37 -0.99 -6.46
N VAL A 74 4.21 0.00 -6.83
CA VAL A 74 4.02 1.42 -6.43
C VAL A 74 2.63 1.90 -6.80
N GLY A 75 2.29 1.81 -8.09
CA GLY A 75 1.03 2.34 -8.60
C GLY A 75 -0.16 1.63 -7.97
N SER A 76 -0.08 0.31 -7.83
CA SER A 76 -1.15 -0.49 -7.25
C SER A 76 -1.35 -0.23 -5.76
N PHE A 77 -0.28 0.06 -4.99
CA PHE A 77 -0.39 0.49 -3.59
C PHE A 77 -1.21 1.78 -3.46
N PHE A 78 -0.84 2.84 -4.19
CA PHE A 78 -1.54 4.13 -4.11
C PHE A 78 -2.96 4.06 -4.69
N LEU A 79 -3.16 3.33 -5.79
CA LEU A 79 -4.48 3.11 -6.38
C LEU A 79 -5.40 2.33 -5.44
N ALA A 80 -4.92 1.25 -4.83
CA ALA A 80 -5.70 0.46 -3.87
C ALA A 80 -6.06 1.28 -2.63
N TRP A 81 -5.14 2.13 -2.15
CA TRP A 81 -5.41 3.08 -1.07
C TRP A 81 -6.53 4.06 -1.42
N LEU A 82 -6.42 4.78 -2.54
CA LEU A 82 -7.45 5.74 -2.96
C LEU A 82 -8.79 5.05 -3.20
N PHE A 83 -8.79 3.96 -3.96
CA PHE A 83 -10.01 3.23 -4.30
C PHE A 83 -10.71 2.72 -3.04
N SER A 84 -9.99 2.05 -2.14
CA SER A 84 -10.54 1.54 -0.88
C SER A 84 -11.06 2.68 0.00
N TRP A 85 -10.32 3.78 0.13
CA TRP A 85 -10.72 4.93 0.93
C TRP A 85 -12.02 5.55 0.40
N PHE A 86 -12.07 5.94 -0.87
CA PHE A 86 -13.27 6.58 -1.43
C PHE A 86 -14.47 5.63 -1.44
N LEU A 87 -14.27 4.36 -1.81
CA LEU A 87 -15.35 3.38 -1.84
C LEU A 87 -15.96 3.20 -0.45
N LEU A 88 -15.13 2.93 0.57
CA LEU A 88 -15.60 2.68 1.93
C LEU A 88 -16.16 3.95 2.57
N TYR A 89 -15.53 5.10 2.39
CA TYR A 89 -16.01 6.35 2.96
C TYR A 89 -17.39 6.70 2.42
N ASN A 90 -17.60 6.65 1.11
CA ASN A 90 -18.89 6.99 0.51
C ASN A 90 -19.98 5.95 0.80
N THR A 91 -19.60 4.66 0.94
CA THR A 91 -20.57 3.59 1.22
C THR A 91 -21.00 3.59 2.69
N LEU A 92 -20.07 3.84 3.62
CA LEU A 92 -20.33 3.76 5.07
C LEU A 92 -20.78 5.09 5.67
N PHE A 93 -20.34 6.22 5.10
CA PHE A 93 -20.66 7.57 5.55
C PHE A 93 -21.24 8.40 4.40
N PRO A 94 -22.39 7.98 3.83
CA PRO A 94 -23.03 8.74 2.77
C PRO A 94 -23.41 10.14 3.27
N SER A 95 -22.97 11.16 2.52
CA SER A 95 -23.41 12.54 2.71
C SER A 95 -24.82 12.63 2.11
N ALA A 96 -25.85 12.56 2.95
CA ALA A 96 -27.24 12.77 2.55
C ALA A 96 -27.48 14.22 2.12
#